data_AF-A0A1Y5HJF3-F1
#
_entry.id   AF-A0A1Y5HJF3-F1
#
_cell.length_a   1.000
_cell.length_b   1.000
_cell.length_c   1.000
_cell.angle_alpha   90.00
_cell.angle_beta   90.00
_cell.angle_gamma   90.00
#
_symmetry.space_group_name_H-M   'P 1'
#
loop_
_entity.id
_entity.type
_entity.pdbx_description
1 polymer ?
#
loop_
_entity_poly.entity_id
_entity_poly.type
_entity_poly.pdbx_seq_one_letter_code
_entity_poly.pdbx_strand_id
1 'polypeptide(L)'
;WDIEQLVHEILNSDQFWQDSGKMIKSPVELVVGSIKIFQGITIPTKRLTKMLKEMGQILFSPPNVKGWPKDRDWVDTNKFIVRSHLMDQLARAISSNMAVIGAPYCSSEKIASLAAISIPSSGQDMETNDNMANSCQQQLTQLVTDPIWQLK
;
A
#
# COMPACT_ATOMS: atom_id res chain seq x y z
N TRP A 1 -3.05 -41.14 -7.31
CA TRP A 1 -2.62 -39.74 -7.42
C TRP A 1 -2.40 -39.23 -6.03
N ASP A 2 -1.19 -38.83 -5.71
CA ASP A 2 -0.85 -38.26 -4.41
C ASP A 2 -0.83 -36.73 -4.54
N ILE A 3 -1.84 -36.09 -3.95
CA ILE A 3 -1.98 -34.62 -3.99
C ILE A 3 -0.89 -33.97 -3.13
N GLU A 4 -0.41 -34.66 -2.09
CA GLU A 4 0.63 -34.15 -1.20
C GLU A 4 1.95 -33.96 -1.96
N GLN A 5 2.38 -34.99 -2.70
CA GLN A 5 3.61 -34.92 -3.48
C GLN A 5 3.56 -33.82 -4.55
N LEU A 6 2.43 -33.68 -5.25
CA LEU A 6 2.25 -32.63 -6.27
C LEU A 6 2.34 -31.23 -5.67
N VAL A 7 1.64 -30.97 -4.55
CA VAL A 7 1.67 -29.66 -3.89
C VAL A 7 3.08 -29.37 -3.36
N HIS A 8 3.76 -30.35 -2.79
CA HIS A 8 5.13 -30.21 -2.30
C HIS A 8 6.10 -29.84 -3.43
N GLU A 9 5.99 -30.47 -4.60
CA GLU A 9 6.83 -30.15 -5.76
C GLU A 9 6.52 -28.75 -6.33
N ILE A 10 5.25 -28.34 -6.38
CA ILE A 10 4.86 -27.00 -6.83
C ILE A 10 5.44 -25.92 -5.89
N LEU A 11 5.26 -26.07 -4.58
CA LEU A 11 5.70 -25.07 -3.59
C LEU A 11 7.22 -24.96 -3.48
N ASN A 12 7.96 -26.01 -3.84
CA ASN A 12 9.43 -26.00 -3.85
C ASN A 12 10.03 -25.63 -5.21
N SER A 13 9.22 -25.40 -6.24
CA SER A 13 9.71 -25.01 -7.56
C SER A 13 10.16 -23.53 -7.57
N ASP A 14 11.25 -23.23 -8.29
CA ASP A 14 11.71 -21.85 -8.47
C ASP A 14 10.65 -20.97 -9.13
N GLN A 15 9.86 -21.55 -10.05
CA GLN A 15 8.83 -20.83 -10.79
C GLN A 15 7.71 -20.33 -9.87
N PHE A 16 7.37 -21.07 -8.80
CA PHE A 16 6.38 -20.64 -7.82
C PHE A 16 6.83 -19.37 -7.08
N TRP A 17 8.13 -19.22 -6.81
CA TRP A 17 8.68 -18.07 -6.10
C TRP A 17 9.14 -16.91 -7.00
N GLN A 18 9.32 -17.16 -8.31
CA GLN A 18 9.65 -16.13 -9.29
C GLN A 18 8.48 -15.16 -9.55
N ASP A 19 7.24 -15.67 -9.53
CA ASP A 19 6.06 -14.81 -9.52
C ASP A 19 5.92 -14.25 -8.10
N SER A 20 6.58 -13.11 -7.82
CA SER A 20 6.69 -12.51 -6.49
C SER A 20 5.37 -12.00 -5.91
N GLY A 21 4.25 -12.63 -6.24
CA GLY A 21 2.95 -12.38 -5.66
C GLY A 21 2.34 -11.03 -6.02
N LYS A 22 2.82 -10.35 -7.09
CA LYS A 22 2.47 -8.97 -7.49
C LYS A 22 1.00 -8.84 -7.91
N MET A 23 0.11 -8.99 -6.95
CA MET A 23 -1.33 -8.86 -7.10
C MET A 23 -1.74 -7.44 -6.76
N ILE A 24 -2.74 -6.92 -7.46
CA ILE A 24 -3.26 -5.58 -7.15
C ILE A 24 -4.05 -5.67 -5.84
N LYS A 25 -3.68 -4.87 -4.83
CA LYS A 25 -4.43 -4.76 -3.57
C LYS A 25 -5.88 -4.38 -3.85
N SER A 26 -6.83 -5.14 -3.30
CA SER A 26 -8.24 -4.80 -3.32
C SER A 26 -8.50 -3.42 -2.68
N PRO A 27 -9.63 -2.75 -2.97
CA PRO A 27 -9.94 -1.44 -2.40
C PRO A 27 -9.80 -1.39 -0.88
N VAL A 28 -10.30 -2.40 -0.18
CA VAL A 28 -10.23 -2.46 1.29
C VAL A 28 -8.80 -2.70 1.79
N GLU A 29 -8.03 -3.60 1.16
CA GLU A 29 -6.63 -3.84 1.52
C GLU A 29 -5.80 -2.57 1.35
N LEU A 30 -6.02 -1.84 0.26
CA LEU A 30 -5.31 -0.59 -0.02
C LEU A 30 -5.67 0.49 1.01
N VAL A 31 -6.96 0.73 1.25
CA VAL A 31 -7.43 1.80 2.16
C VAL A 31 -7.05 1.49 3.61
N VAL A 32 -7.46 0.32 4.11
CA VAL A 32 -7.28 -0.04 5.53
C VAL A 32 -5.81 -0.33 5.80
N GLY A 33 -5.13 -1.02 4.89
CA GLY A 33 -3.69 -1.31 5.03
C GLY A 33 -2.88 -0.01 5.14
N SER A 34 -3.14 0.96 4.27
CA SER A 34 -2.41 2.23 4.31
C SER A 34 -2.67 3.02 5.59
N ILE A 35 -3.92 3.11 6.05
CA ILE A 35 -4.26 3.85 7.29
C ILE A 35 -3.68 3.14 8.52
N LYS A 36 -3.72 1.81 8.55
CA LYS A 36 -3.18 1.02 9.66
C LYS A 36 -1.66 1.17 9.77
N ILE A 37 -0.97 1.26 8.62
CA ILE A 37 0.48 1.50 8.60
C ILE A 37 0.78 2.86 9.20
N PHE A 38 0.12 3.93 8.77
CA PHE A 38 0.35 5.30 9.24
C PHE A 38 -0.62 5.66 10.38
N GLN A 39 -0.43 5.04 11.54
CA GLN A 39 -1.24 5.29 12.73
C GLN A 39 -1.34 6.80 13.02
N GLY A 40 -2.56 7.31 13.22
CA GLY A 40 -2.82 8.73 13.46
C GLY A 40 -3.38 9.52 12.26
N ILE A 41 -3.45 8.90 11.06
CA ILE A 41 -4.14 9.51 9.93
C ILE A 41 -5.64 9.60 10.20
N THR A 42 -6.13 10.83 10.28
CA THR A 42 -7.56 11.11 10.50
C THR A 42 -8.22 11.46 9.18
N ILE A 43 -8.59 10.43 8.39
CA ILE A 43 -9.49 10.60 7.25
C ILE A 43 -10.90 10.25 7.73
N PRO A 44 -11.92 11.11 7.51
CA PRO A 44 -13.28 10.80 7.93
C PRO A 44 -13.77 9.48 7.36
N THR A 45 -14.28 8.58 8.20
CA THR A 45 -14.75 7.23 7.82
C THR A 45 -15.78 7.28 6.68
N LYS A 46 -16.63 8.31 6.65
CA LYS A 46 -17.60 8.54 5.56
C LYS A 46 -16.91 8.72 4.21
N ARG A 47 -15.77 9.42 4.16
CA ARG A 47 -14.99 9.61 2.94
C ARG A 47 -14.34 8.31 2.50
N LEU A 48 -13.73 7.56 3.42
CA LEU A 48 -13.14 6.25 3.12
C LEU A 48 -14.17 5.28 2.57
N THR A 49 -15.34 5.21 3.20
CA THR A 49 -16.46 4.37 2.76
C THR A 49 -16.95 4.79 1.37
N LYS A 50 -17.00 6.09 1.08
CA LYS A 50 -17.34 6.61 -0.26
C LYS A 50 -16.33 6.13 -1.31
N MET A 51 -15.03 6.23 -1.01
CA MET A 51 -13.97 5.81 -1.93
C MET A 51 -13.98 4.30 -2.17
N LEU A 52 -14.22 3.50 -1.14
CA LEU A 52 -14.43 2.05 -1.27
C LEU A 52 -15.61 1.73 -2.20
N LYS A 53 -16.73 2.45 -2.03
CA LYS A 53 -17.90 2.32 -2.91
C LYS A 53 -17.60 2.73 -4.36
N GLU A 54 -16.88 3.83 -4.57
CA GLU A 54 -16.45 4.30 -5.89
C GLU A 54 -15.53 3.29 -6.58
N MET A 55 -14.73 2.53 -5.82
CA MET A 55 -13.92 1.43 -6.32
C MET A 55 -14.71 0.10 -6.50
N GLY A 56 -16.00 0.08 -6.15
CA GLY A 56 -16.88 -1.08 -6.31
C GLY A 56 -16.85 -2.09 -5.16
N GLN A 57 -16.29 -1.73 -3.99
CA GLN A 57 -16.25 -2.59 -2.81
C GLN A 57 -17.02 -1.97 -1.63
N ILE A 58 -18.29 -2.29 -1.51
CA ILE A 58 -19.11 -1.90 -0.34
C ILE A 58 -18.97 -3.01 0.71
N LEU A 59 -18.45 -2.68 1.90
CA LEU A 59 -18.25 -3.66 2.96
C LEU A 59 -19.55 -4.38 3.32
N PHE A 60 -19.47 -5.69 3.55
CA PHE A 60 -20.61 -6.59 3.86
C PHE A 60 -21.71 -6.66 2.80
N SER A 61 -21.44 -6.18 1.58
CA SER A 61 -22.41 -6.20 0.46
C SER A 61 -21.73 -6.62 -0.85
N PRO A 62 -21.29 -7.89 -0.98
CA PRO A 62 -20.70 -8.39 -2.21
C PRO A 62 -21.73 -8.39 -3.36
N PRO A 63 -21.29 -8.21 -4.62
CA PRO A 63 -22.20 -8.08 -5.76
C PRO A 63 -22.93 -9.39 -6.13
N ASN A 64 -22.36 -10.55 -5.79
CA ASN A 64 -22.96 -11.86 -6.01
C ASN A 64 -22.32 -12.93 -5.10
N VAL A 65 -22.79 -14.17 -5.21
CA VAL A 65 -22.32 -15.32 -4.42
C VAL A 65 -20.84 -15.68 -4.63
N LYS A 66 -20.20 -15.23 -5.72
CA LYS A 66 -18.75 -15.39 -5.95
C LYS A 66 -17.92 -14.35 -5.20
N GLY A 67 -18.55 -13.34 -4.59
CA GLY A 67 -17.87 -12.25 -3.89
C GLY A 67 -17.52 -11.07 -4.81
N TRP A 68 -16.51 -10.29 -4.42
CA TRP A 68 -15.98 -9.20 -5.24
C TRP A 68 -15.06 -9.75 -6.34
N PRO A 69 -15.00 -9.10 -7.52
CA PRO A 69 -14.00 -9.45 -8.53
C PRO A 69 -12.59 -9.30 -7.94
N LYS A 70 -11.66 -10.13 -8.42
CA LYS A 70 -10.28 -10.19 -7.94
C LYS A 70 -9.29 -9.88 -9.06
N ASP A 71 -8.02 -9.76 -8.72
CA ASP A 71 -6.91 -9.55 -9.65
C ASP A 71 -7.10 -8.32 -10.56
N ARG A 72 -6.98 -8.49 -11.88
CA ARG A 72 -7.16 -7.39 -12.84
C ARG A 72 -8.62 -7.11 -13.15
N ASP A 73 -9.52 -8.08 -12.95
CA ASP A 73 -10.92 -7.99 -13.34
C ASP A 73 -11.70 -6.95 -12.53
N TRP A 74 -11.22 -6.61 -11.33
CA TRP A 74 -11.86 -5.61 -10.50
C TRP A 74 -11.44 -4.18 -10.87
N VAL A 75 -10.30 -3.97 -11.55
CA VAL A 75 -9.74 -2.64 -11.83
C VAL A 75 -10.17 -2.16 -13.22
N ASP A 76 -10.60 -0.90 -13.30
CA ASP A 76 -10.81 -0.18 -14.55
C ASP A 76 -10.21 1.25 -14.44
N THR A 77 -10.26 2.01 -15.53
CA THR A 77 -9.72 3.38 -15.59
C THR A 77 -10.31 4.30 -14.51
N ASN A 78 -11.61 4.20 -14.24
CA ASN A 78 -12.26 5.05 -13.23
C ASN A 78 -11.80 4.69 -11.82
N LYS A 79 -11.69 3.39 -11.52
CA LYS A 79 -11.20 2.91 -10.24
C LYS A 79 -9.74 3.27 -10.02
N PHE A 80 -8.93 3.26 -11.08
CA PHE A 80 -7.55 3.72 -11.02
C PHE A 80 -7.44 5.19 -10.62
N ILE A 81 -8.27 6.08 -11.18
CA ILE A 81 -8.32 7.50 -10.78
C ILE A 81 -8.65 7.65 -9.29
N VAL A 82 -9.63 6.90 -8.78
CA VAL A 82 -10.00 6.94 -7.36
C VAL A 82 -8.85 6.48 -6.46
N ARG A 83 -8.06 5.49 -6.89
CA ARG A 83 -6.86 5.04 -6.18
C ARG A 83 -5.77 6.09 -6.16
N SER A 84 -5.52 6.77 -7.27
CA SER A 84 -4.56 7.87 -7.31
C SER A 84 -4.97 9.00 -6.36
N HIS A 85 -6.26 9.37 -6.36
CA HIS A 85 -6.78 10.35 -5.41
C HIS A 85 -6.65 9.92 -3.94
N LEU A 86 -6.67 8.60 -3.65
CA LEU A 86 -6.39 8.08 -2.31
C LEU A 86 -4.92 8.27 -1.93
N MET A 87 -3.99 7.90 -2.81
CA MET A 87 -2.56 8.07 -2.57
C MET A 87 -2.19 9.53 -2.35
N ASP A 88 -2.76 10.44 -3.14
CA ASP A 88 -2.54 11.88 -2.98
C ASP A 88 -3.07 12.41 -1.64
N GLN A 89 -4.23 11.93 -1.20
CA GLN A 89 -4.79 12.31 0.10
C GLN A 89 -3.94 11.77 1.25
N LEU A 90 -3.43 10.55 1.11
CA LEU A 90 -2.57 9.91 2.08
C LEU A 90 -1.23 10.65 2.20
N ALA A 91 -0.59 10.94 1.07
CA ALA A 91 0.61 11.78 0.98
C ALA A 91 0.44 13.12 1.70
N ARG A 92 -0.66 13.84 1.42
CA ARG A 92 -0.97 15.11 2.09
C ARG A 92 -1.21 14.96 3.60
N ALA A 93 -1.85 13.87 4.02
CA ALA A 93 -2.08 13.60 5.44
C ALA A 93 -0.78 13.31 6.19
N ILE A 94 0.16 12.60 5.56
CA ILE A 94 1.49 12.32 6.11
C ILE A 94 2.30 13.61 6.21
N SER A 95 2.35 14.41 5.14
CA SER A 95 3.14 15.65 5.14
C SER A 95 2.61 16.69 6.14
N SER A 96 1.29 16.81 6.29
CA SER A 96 0.69 17.77 7.24
C SER A 96 0.85 17.38 8.71
N ASN A 97 1.01 16.10 9.03
CA ASN A 97 1.13 15.60 10.41
C ASN A 97 2.45 14.86 10.66
N MET A 98 3.51 15.28 9.97
CA MET A 98 4.81 14.59 9.93
C MET A 98 5.40 14.34 11.32
N ALA A 99 5.26 15.31 12.23
CA ALA A 99 5.78 15.22 13.60
C ALA A 99 5.16 14.06 14.42
N VAL A 100 3.93 13.65 14.11
CA VAL A 100 3.21 12.59 14.83
C VAL A 100 3.17 11.29 14.03
N ILE A 101 2.92 11.38 12.73
CA ILE A 101 2.66 10.24 11.86
C ILE A 101 3.95 9.74 11.21
N GLY A 102 4.84 10.64 10.80
CA GLY A 102 6.05 10.31 10.03
C GLY A 102 7.27 10.03 10.90
N ALA A 103 7.43 10.72 12.03
CA ALA A 103 8.59 10.59 12.92
C ALA A 103 8.95 9.13 13.30
N PRO A 104 7.99 8.23 13.59
CA PRO A 104 8.30 6.83 13.91
C PRO A 104 8.86 6.02 12.74
N TYR A 105 8.70 6.48 11.50
CA TYR A 105 9.11 5.79 10.28
C TYR A 105 10.36 6.39 9.64
N CYS A 106 10.87 7.53 10.13
CA CYS A 106 11.99 8.25 9.52
C CYS A 106 13.39 7.65 9.74
N SER A 107 13.50 6.44 10.30
CA SER A 107 14.77 5.72 10.28
C SER A 107 14.89 4.91 8.98
N SER A 108 16.10 4.84 8.44
CA SER A 108 16.39 4.12 7.17
C SER A 108 15.86 2.68 7.19
N GLU A 109 16.04 1.97 8.31
CA GLU A 109 15.56 0.60 8.52
C GLU A 109 14.03 0.50 8.43
N LYS A 110 13.30 1.47 8.99
CA LYS A 110 11.84 1.43 9.00
C LYS A 110 11.23 1.82 7.68
N ILE A 111 11.75 2.84 6.97
CA ILE A 111 11.26 3.15 5.62
C ILE A 111 11.49 1.95 4.69
N ALA A 112 12.65 1.28 4.78
CA ALA A 112 12.92 0.06 4.02
C ALA A 112 11.92 -1.07 4.33
N SER A 113 11.52 -1.23 5.61
CA SER A 113 10.52 -2.23 6.00
C SER A 113 9.10 -1.96 5.49
N LEU A 114 8.79 -0.71 5.14
CA LEU A 114 7.50 -0.33 4.56
C LEU A 114 7.41 -0.63 3.06
N ALA A 115 8.56 -0.72 2.38
CA ALA A 115 8.62 -1.05 0.96
C ALA A 115 8.71 -2.56 0.75
N ALA A 116 8.01 -3.05 -0.26
CA ALA A 116 8.16 -4.44 -0.72
C ALA A 116 9.50 -4.69 -1.45
N ILE A 117 10.32 -3.63 -1.64
CA ILE A 117 11.63 -3.65 -2.30
C ILE A 117 12.57 -2.77 -1.48
N SER A 118 13.87 -3.08 -1.45
CA SER A 118 14.89 -2.20 -0.90
C SER A 118 14.81 -0.81 -1.53
N ILE A 119 14.36 0.18 -0.77
CA ILE A 119 14.42 1.59 -1.18
C ILE A 119 15.90 1.95 -1.34
N PRO A 120 16.31 2.61 -2.43
CA PRO A 120 17.66 3.15 -2.51
C PRO A 120 17.89 4.03 -1.29
N SER A 121 18.88 3.71 -0.46
CA SER A 121 19.31 4.61 0.60
C SER A 121 19.74 5.89 -0.10
N SER A 122 18.92 6.94 -0.03
CA SER A 122 19.34 8.26 -0.46
C SER A 122 20.48 8.64 0.48
N GLY A 123 21.71 8.44 0.03
CA GLY A 123 22.90 8.64 0.84
C GLY A 123 22.98 10.11 1.25
N GLN A 124 22.58 10.41 2.47
CA GLN A 124 22.96 11.60 3.20
C GLN A 124 22.98 11.24 4.68
N ASP A 125 24.13 10.72 5.11
CA ASP A 125 24.53 10.79 6.49
C ASP A 125 24.73 12.27 6.85
N MET A 126 23.97 12.73 7.85
CA MET A 126 24.27 13.88 8.70
C MET A 126 24.13 15.30 8.08
N GLU A 127 22.89 15.82 7.97
CA GLU A 127 22.63 17.26 7.88
C GLU A 127 21.40 17.68 8.72
N THR A 128 21.58 18.74 9.52
CA THR A 128 20.64 19.56 10.33
C THR A 128 19.18 19.07 10.51
N ASN A 129 18.69 19.07 11.76
CA ASN A 129 17.37 18.54 12.16
C ASN A 129 16.16 18.95 11.28
N ASP A 130 16.16 20.14 10.68
CA ASP A 130 15.09 20.57 9.76
C ASP A 130 15.22 19.99 8.35
N ASN A 131 16.44 19.79 7.84
CA ASN A 131 16.69 19.18 6.53
C ASN A 131 16.37 17.67 6.55
N MET A 132 16.64 17.00 7.67
CA MET A 132 16.37 15.58 7.86
C MET A 132 14.87 15.24 7.94
N ALA A 133 14.06 16.13 8.53
CA ALA A 133 12.60 15.99 8.56
C ALA A 133 12.00 16.16 7.15
N ASN A 134 12.51 17.12 6.39
CA ASN A 134 12.06 17.39 5.02
C ASN A 134 12.43 16.26 4.04
N SER A 135 13.62 15.66 4.17
CA SER A 135 14.04 14.54 3.32
C SER A 135 13.24 13.26 3.60
N CYS A 136 13.03 12.92 4.88
CA CYS A 136 12.18 11.79 5.25
C CYS A 136 10.73 11.97 4.75
N GLN A 137 10.17 13.18 4.90
CA GLN A 137 8.82 13.48 4.43
C GLN A 137 8.67 13.24 2.92
N GLN A 138 9.66 13.65 2.13
CA GLN A 138 9.69 13.43 0.68
C GLN A 138 9.76 11.93 0.36
N GLN A 139 10.61 11.18 1.05
CA GLN A 139 10.74 9.73 0.85
C GLN A 139 9.46 8.96 1.19
N LEU A 140 8.81 9.27 2.31
CA LEU A 140 7.53 8.64 2.69
C LEU A 140 6.42 9.00 1.71
N THR A 141 6.37 10.26 1.27
CA THR A 141 5.40 10.70 0.27
C THR A 141 5.61 9.95 -1.04
N GLN A 142 6.85 9.87 -1.50
CA GLN A 142 7.21 9.15 -2.73
C GLN A 142 6.84 7.67 -2.63
N LEU A 143 7.15 7.03 -1.49
CA LEU A 143 6.84 5.61 -1.25
C LEU A 143 5.34 5.31 -1.38
N VAL A 144 4.49 6.15 -0.79
CA VAL A 144 3.03 5.95 -0.85
C VAL A 144 2.48 6.20 -2.25
N THR A 145 3.05 7.16 -2.98
CA THR A 145 2.63 7.46 -4.36
C THR A 145 3.18 6.48 -5.38
N ASP A 146 4.16 5.66 -5.01
CA ASP A 146 4.76 4.66 -5.90
C ASP A 146 3.71 3.61 -6.32
N PRO A 147 3.64 3.24 -7.62
CA PRO A 147 2.76 2.18 -8.09
C PRO A 147 2.91 0.84 -7.35
N ILE A 148 4.09 0.54 -6.82
CA ILE A 148 4.38 -0.70 -6.08
C ILE A 148 3.59 -0.73 -4.77
N TRP A 149 3.36 0.41 -4.11
CA TRP A 149 2.54 0.48 -2.89
C TRP A 149 1.13 -0.08 -3.08
N GLN A 150 0.64 -0.04 -4.32
CA GLN A 150 -0.68 -0.51 -4.70
C GLN A 150 -0.74 -2.03 -4.96
N LEU A 151 0.40 -2.71 -4.93
CA LEU A 151 0.55 -4.15 -5.09
C LEU A 151 0.77 -4.83 -3.74
N LYS A 152 0.40 -6.10 -3.61
CA LYS A 152 0.77 -6.95 -2.47
C LYS A 152 1.76 -8.02 -2.91
#